data_AF-W1VLU2-F1
#
_entry.id   AF-W1VLU2-F1
#
_cell.length_a   1.000
_cell.length_b   1.000
_cell.length_c   1.000
_cell.angle_alpha   90.00
_cell.angle_beta   90.00
_cell.angle_gamma   90.00
#
_symmetry.space_group_name_H-M   'P 1'
#
loop_
_entity.id
_entity.type
_entity.pdbx_description
1 polymer ?
#
loop_
_entity_poly.entity_id
_entity_poly.type
_entity_poly.pdbx_seq_one_letter_code
_entity_poly.pdbx_strand_id
1 'polypeptide(L)'
;TVLEAGDYVVRVGSSSRATKVAGVLTLGESAIVRNAHDVLGDPGFTDWRPEQPVAVVVPDDAPRLEIQASDLRREDAGKAVDLTEALEYTCGLSDDELSSLVLGQYHDSADKQSVIGQASEDLVGAAGQTTTRLEGLRTLVMPDGPAGLRLASKVGVDADGPFPVGAAFEGLFAELLDEESLAALGVDPSVAPRVPERTFEQWATAIPIGTAVAQTWNPEVARAYGDLVGAEMEHFGAHLWLAPAFNLHRTILCGRNFEYMSEDPLLAGRMAAGITHGVQAHPGRGVTVKHFAFNNQETNRLNSNSHVSQRAARDLYLRSFEIVVREAQPHALMTSYNLVNGVHTSESAELLETILREEWGYQGLVMTDWVVDGMTRTDAPHPRATAPATIKAGNELFMPGCENDRQAILAALRGEEGAIVALSREELAKQAARVVRMVWQLAGR
;
A
#
# COMPACT_ATOMS: atom_id res chain seq x y z
N THR A 1 13.56 9.87 17.50
CA THR A 1 13.82 8.60 18.21
C THR A 1 14.98 8.75 19.16
N VAL A 2 14.77 8.40 20.42
CA VAL A 2 15.75 8.51 21.50
C VAL A 2 15.94 7.13 22.15
N LEU A 3 17.17 6.80 22.51
CA LEU A 3 17.46 5.77 23.51
C LEU A 3 17.86 6.48 24.79
N GLU A 4 17.12 6.28 25.88
CA GLU A 4 17.41 6.88 27.18
C GLU A 4 18.66 6.25 27.81
N ALA A 5 19.40 7.02 28.61
CA ALA A 5 20.53 6.48 29.39
C ALA A 5 20.08 5.33 30.29
N GLY A 6 20.92 4.30 30.42
CA GLY A 6 20.66 3.16 31.29
C GLY A 6 21.14 1.82 30.73
N ASP A 7 20.72 0.77 31.41
CA ASP A 7 21.04 -0.61 31.08
C ASP A 7 19.93 -1.25 30.22
N TYR A 8 20.31 -1.74 29.04
CA TYR A 8 19.44 -2.47 28.12
C TYR A 8 19.77 -3.95 28.20
N VAL A 9 18.85 -4.74 28.75
CA VAL A 9 19.03 -6.19 28.93
C VAL A 9 18.68 -6.94 27.65
N VAL A 10 19.66 -7.61 27.06
CA VAL A 10 19.46 -8.47 25.88
C VAL A 10 19.09 -9.88 26.34
N ARG A 11 17.98 -10.41 25.83
CA ARG A 11 17.46 -11.74 26.17
C ARG A 11 17.36 -12.60 24.91
N VAL A 12 17.76 -13.87 25.03
CA VAL A 12 17.73 -14.84 23.93
C VAL A 12 17.02 -16.10 24.38
N GLY A 13 16.25 -16.72 23.49
CA GLY A 13 15.43 -17.87 23.82
C GLY A 13 14.62 -18.39 22.64
N SER A 14 13.76 -19.37 22.91
CA SER A 14 12.89 -20.00 21.90
C SER A 14 11.50 -19.37 21.83
N SER A 15 11.14 -18.50 22.78
CA SER A 15 9.93 -17.68 22.77
C SER A 15 10.10 -16.47 23.67
N SER A 16 9.20 -15.47 23.60
CA SER A 16 9.21 -14.30 24.48
C SER A 16 9.10 -14.64 25.97
N ARG A 17 8.55 -15.81 26.31
CA ARG A 17 8.43 -16.31 27.70
C ARG A 17 9.59 -17.21 28.12
N ALA A 18 10.22 -17.92 27.19
CA ALA A 18 11.31 -18.84 27.43
C ALA A 18 12.65 -18.23 27.00
N THR A 19 13.12 -17.24 27.75
CA THR A 19 14.36 -16.48 27.48
C THR A 19 15.31 -16.47 28.66
N LYS A 20 16.61 -16.35 28.39
CA LYS A 20 17.67 -16.07 29.38
C LYS A 20 18.38 -14.76 29.04
N VAL A 21 18.94 -14.11 30.06
CA VAL A 21 19.80 -12.94 29.86
C VAL A 21 21.06 -13.39 29.11
N ALA A 22 21.36 -12.71 28.01
CA ALA A 22 22.54 -12.95 27.18
C ALA A 22 23.62 -11.89 27.40
N GLY A 23 23.23 -10.69 27.84
CA GLY A 23 24.14 -9.61 28.19
C GLY A 23 23.38 -8.32 28.49
N VAL A 24 24.13 -7.31 28.90
CA VAL A 24 23.63 -5.96 29.18
C VAL A 24 24.40 -4.97 28.33
N LEU A 25 23.69 -4.08 27.68
CA LEU A 25 24.25 -2.94 26.96
C LEU A 25 24.06 -1.70 27.83
N THR A 26 25.16 -1.07 28.25
CA THR A 26 25.11 0.12 29.12
C THR A 26 25.33 1.36 28.28
N LEU A 27 24.38 2.29 28.36
CA LEU A 27 24.43 3.59 27.70
C LEU A 27 24.55 4.67 28.77
N GLY A 28 25.72 5.32 28.86
CA GLY A 28 26.02 6.30 29.91
C GLY A 28 25.23 7.61 29.80
N GLU A 29 24.77 7.97 28.61
CA GLU A 29 23.99 9.18 28.35
C GLU A 29 22.93 8.93 27.27
N SER A 30 21.80 9.65 27.34
CA SER A 30 20.71 9.47 26.37
C SER A 30 21.19 9.82 24.96
N ALA A 31 20.88 8.94 24.01
CA ALA A 31 21.29 9.07 22.61
C ALA A 31 20.12 9.50 21.73
N ILE A 32 20.31 10.55 20.93
CA ILE A 32 19.40 10.88 19.83
C ILE A 32 19.80 10.03 18.62
N VAL A 33 18.98 9.01 18.32
CA VAL A 33 19.20 8.12 17.18
C VAL A 33 18.85 8.84 15.87
N ARG A 34 17.67 9.46 15.84
CA ARG A 34 17.11 10.22 14.71
C ARG A 34 16.28 11.39 15.21
N ASN A 35 16.38 12.52 14.53
CA ASN A 35 15.35 13.57 14.58
C ASN A 35 14.26 13.21 13.57
N ALA A 36 13.01 13.41 13.96
CA ALA A 36 11.85 13.19 13.11
C ALA A 36 10.93 14.41 13.23
N HIS A 37 10.07 14.62 12.25
CA HIS A 37 9.11 15.71 12.27
C HIS A 37 7.99 15.44 13.28
N ASP A 38 7.51 16.53 13.87
CA ASP A 38 6.32 16.55 14.73
C ASP A 38 5.08 16.65 13.84
N VAL A 39 4.48 15.50 13.55
CA VAL A 39 3.37 15.32 12.60
C VAL A 39 2.37 14.28 13.14
N LEU A 40 1.24 14.10 12.47
CA LEU A 40 0.07 13.29 12.85
C LEU A 40 -0.83 13.92 13.92
N GLY A 41 -0.52 15.13 14.37
CA GLY A 41 -1.36 15.91 15.28
C GLY A 41 -1.61 15.28 16.65
N ASP A 42 -2.64 15.78 17.33
CA ASP A 42 -3.09 15.28 18.64
C ASP A 42 -4.13 14.14 18.44
N PRO A 43 -3.90 12.94 19.01
CA PRO A 43 -4.86 11.86 18.93
C PRO A 43 -6.14 12.09 19.75
N GLY A 44 -6.18 13.08 20.65
CA GLY A 44 -7.32 13.37 21.52
C GLY A 44 -7.44 12.44 22.73
N PHE A 45 -6.39 11.68 23.04
CA PHE A 45 -6.30 10.86 24.26
C PHE A 45 -4.85 10.74 24.75
N THR A 46 -4.67 10.32 25.99
CA THR A 46 -3.35 10.01 26.55
C THR A 46 -3.10 8.51 26.51
N ASP A 47 -1.93 8.11 26.01
CA ASP A 47 -1.52 6.71 25.98
C ASP A 47 -1.51 6.10 27.38
N TRP A 48 -1.91 4.83 27.46
CA TRP A 48 -1.74 4.05 28.68
C TRP A 48 -0.26 3.89 29.01
N ARG A 49 0.09 4.10 30.28
CA ARG A 49 1.43 3.90 30.83
C ARG A 49 1.35 2.91 31.99
N PRO A 50 2.20 1.88 32.04
CA PRO A 50 2.26 0.98 33.19
C PRO A 50 2.66 1.73 34.48
N GLU A 51 1.97 1.44 35.59
CA GLU A 51 2.17 2.10 36.89
C GLU A 51 3.57 1.86 37.47
N GLN A 52 4.13 0.66 37.27
CA GLN A 52 5.47 0.30 37.72
C GLN A 52 6.21 -0.42 36.59
N PRO A 53 7.48 -0.05 36.31
CA PRO A 53 8.31 -0.79 35.38
C PRO A 53 8.59 -2.20 35.93
N VAL A 54 8.51 -3.20 35.07
CA VAL A 54 8.83 -4.59 35.44
C VAL A 54 10.32 -4.70 35.74
N ALA A 55 10.68 -5.03 36.98
CA ALA A 55 12.06 -5.29 37.35
C ALA A 55 12.59 -6.55 36.63
N VAL A 56 13.68 -6.41 35.89
CA VAL A 56 14.36 -7.53 35.23
C VAL A 56 15.53 -7.97 36.11
N VAL A 57 15.52 -9.23 36.56
CA VAL A 57 16.67 -9.80 37.28
C VAL A 57 17.81 -10.06 36.29
N VAL A 58 18.95 -9.43 36.52
CA VAL A 58 20.17 -9.57 35.73
C VAL A 58 21.19 -10.37 36.55
N PRO A 59 21.68 -11.51 36.04
CA PRO A 59 22.76 -12.27 36.69
C PRO A 59 24.04 -11.44 36.84
N ASP A 60 24.76 -11.62 37.95
CA ASP A 60 26.01 -10.88 38.22
C ASP A 60 27.11 -11.17 37.18
N ASP A 61 27.08 -12.36 36.58
CA ASP A 61 28.01 -12.85 35.56
C ASP A 61 27.58 -12.52 34.12
N ALA A 62 26.46 -11.80 33.93
CA ALA A 62 26.02 -11.40 32.60
C ALA A 62 27.06 -10.49 31.92
N PRO A 63 27.48 -10.79 30.67
CA PRO A 63 28.40 -9.93 29.93
C PRO A 63 27.86 -8.50 29.82
N ARG A 64 28.72 -7.50 30.03
CA ARG A 64 28.36 -6.08 29.90
C ARG A 64 29.18 -5.43 28.79
N LEU A 65 28.51 -4.66 27.95
CA LEU A 65 29.11 -3.89 26.86
C LEU A 65 28.67 -2.44 26.97
N GLU A 66 29.63 -1.52 26.99
CA GLU A 66 29.34 -0.09 26.90
C GLU A 66 29.07 0.31 25.45
N ILE A 67 28.03 1.12 25.25
CA ILE A 67 27.69 1.71 23.96
C ILE A 67 27.85 3.22 24.06
N GLN A 68 28.52 3.82 23.06
CA GLN A 68 28.62 5.27 22.95
C GLN A 68 27.38 5.82 22.23
N ALA A 69 26.81 6.90 22.75
CA ALA A 69 25.65 7.54 22.17
C ALA A 69 25.86 7.95 20.69
N SER A 70 27.10 8.33 20.34
CA SER A 70 27.51 8.67 18.98
C SER A 70 27.36 7.51 17.99
N ASP A 71 27.55 6.26 18.44
CA ASP A 71 27.51 5.07 17.57
C ASP A 71 26.08 4.72 17.14
N LEU A 72 25.09 5.25 17.85
CA LEU A 72 23.67 5.01 17.59
C LEU A 72 23.08 6.00 16.59
N ARG A 73 23.79 7.06 16.23
CA ARG A 73 23.30 8.11 15.33
C ARG A 73 23.04 7.55 13.92
N ARG A 74 21.88 7.85 13.36
CA ARG A 74 21.49 7.52 11.98
C ARG A 74 21.14 8.78 11.20
N GLU A 75 21.03 8.69 9.87
CA GLU A 75 20.51 9.80 9.06
C GLU A 75 19.04 10.10 9.41
N ASP A 76 18.69 11.40 9.42
CA ASP A 76 17.34 11.90 9.73
C ASP A 76 16.44 11.89 8.51
N ALA A 77 17.01 12.18 7.35
CA ALA A 77 16.28 12.33 6.10
C ALA A 77 16.72 11.27 5.09
N GLY A 78 15.78 10.85 4.26
CA GLY A 78 16.04 10.06 3.08
C GLY A 78 16.52 10.91 1.91
N LYS A 79 16.97 10.23 0.84
CA LYS A 79 17.35 10.89 -0.40
C LYS A 79 16.12 11.14 -1.25
N ALA A 80 16.00 12.36 -1.77
CA ALA A 80 14.96 12.70 -2.73
C ALA A 80 15.14 11.90 -4.04
N VAL A 81 14.01 11.56 -4.65
CA VAL A 81 13.97 10.91 -5.96
C VAL A 81 14.22 11.94 -7.07
N ASP A 82 15.05 11.59 -8.05
CA ASP A 82 15.22 12.41 -9.25
C ASP A 82 14.00 12.22 -10.18
N LEU A 83 13.35 13.35 -10.49
CA LEU A 83 12.18 13.43 -11.38
C LEU A 83 12.44 14.28 -12.62
N THR A 84 13.65 14.80 -12.83
CA THR A 84 13.93 15.81 -13.86
C THR A 84 13.38 15.39 -15.23
N GLU A 85 13.70 14.19 -15.68
CA GLU A 85 13.29 13.72 -17.00
C GLU A 85 11.79 13.42 -17.13
N ALA A 86 11.18 12.89 -16.06
CA ALA A 86 9.74 12.64 -16.05
C ALA A 86 8.95 13.96 -15.98
N LEU A 87 9.47 14.96 -15.26
CA LEU A 87 8.91 16.31 -15.24
C LEU A 87 9.00 16.95 -16.62
N GLU A 88 10.13 16.84 -17.32
CA GLU A 88 10.27 17.34 -18.70
C GLU A 88 9.21 16.73 -19.64
N TYR A 89 8.95 15.41 -19.53
CA TYR A 89 7.89 14.75 -20.28
C TYR A 89 6.50 15.29 -19.93
N THR A 90 6.17 15.35 -18.63
CA THR A 90 4.83 15.80 -18.18
C THR A 90 4.56 17.28 -18.43
N CYS A 91 5.58 18.13 -18.48
CA CYS A 91 5.45 19.55 -18.82
C CYS A 91 4.81 19.78 -20.20
N GLY A 92 5.00 18.86 -21.14
CA GLY A 92 4.46 18.94 -22.50
C GLY A 92 3.00 18.49 -22.63
N LEU A 93 2.41 17.89 -21.59
CA LEU A 93 1.07 17.30 -21.63
C LEU A 93 -0.02 18.32 -21.32
N SER A 94 -1.23 18.13 -21.83
CA SER A 94 -2.41 18.91 -21.45
C SER A 94 -2.88 18.63 -20.01
N ASP A 95 -3.76 19.46 -19.47
CA ASP A 95 -4.40 19.20 -18.16
C ASP A 95 -5.19 17.87 -18.17
N ASP A 96 -5.75 17.52 -19.32
CA ASP A 96 -6.53 16.29 -19.54
C ASP A 96 -5.64 15.04 -19.46
N GLU A 97 -4.50 15.06 -20.16
CA GLU A 97 -3.50 13.99 -20.14
C GLU A 97 -2.87 13.85 -18.75
N LEU A 98 -2.53 14.95 -18.09
CA LEU A 98 -2.03 14.90 -16.70
C LEU A 98 -3.06 14.30 -15.74
N SER A 99 -4.34 14.68 -15.88
CA SER A 99 -5.41 14.15 -15.03
C SER A 99 -5.63 12.65 -15.28
N SER A 100 -5.46 12.19 -16.52
CA SER A 100 -5.55 10.77 -16.87
C SER A 100 -4.38 9.95 -16.30
N LEU A 101 -3.16 10.52 -16.27
CA LEU A 101 -1.97 9.84 -15.74
C LEU A 101 -2.06 9.49 -14.25
N VAL A 102 -2.76 10.29 -13.46
CA VAL A 102 -2.90 10.10 -12.00
C VAL A 102 -4.14 9.29 -11.61
N LEU A 103 -4.84 8.73 -12.60
CA LEU A 103 -5.98 7.84 -12.41
C LEU A 103 -5.65 6.45 -12.93
N GLY A 104 -6.18 5.42 -12.26
CA GLY A 104 -6.25 4.09 -12.84
C GLY A 104 -7.08 4.09 -14.13
N GLN A 105 -6.95 3.02 -14.92
CA GLN A 105 -7.72 2.85 -16.14
C GLN A 105 -9.22 2.66 -15.84
N TYR A 106 -10.06 3.37 -16.60
CA TYR A 106 -11.51 3.25 -16.56
C TYR A 106 -12.14 3.61 -17.92
N HIS A 107 -13.37 3.13 -18.14
CA HIS A 107 -14.15 3.39 -19.36
C HIS A 107 -15.04 4.64 -19.25
N ASP A 108 -15.24 5.34 -20.37
CA ASP A 108 -15.97 6.63 -20.45
C ASP A 108 -17.48 6.57 -20.19
N SER A 109 -18.06 5.38 -19.94
CA SER A 109 -19.49 5.29 -19.63
C SER A 109 -19.76 5.89 -18.25
N ALA A 110 -20.35 7.09 -18.24
CA ALA A 110 -20.59 7.97 -17.09
C ALA A 110 -21.26 7.33 -15.86
N ASP A 111 -21.82 6.12 -15.98
CA ASP A 111 -22.60 5.46 -14.94
C ASP A 111 -21.96 4.18 -14.38
N LYS A 112 -20.78 3.75 -14.85
CA LYS A 112 -20.20 2.44 -14.46
C LYS A 112 -18.74 2.60 -14.02
N GLN A 113 -18.51 2.56 -12.71
CA GLN A 113 -17.17 2.36 -12.16
C GLN A 113 -16.63 0.99 -12.59
N SER A 114 -15.33 0.91 -12.85
CA SER A 114 -14.71 -0.35 -13.24
C SER A 114 -14.89 -1.39 -12.13
N VAL A 115 -15.23 -2.62 -12.53
CA VAL A 115 -15.49 -3.72 -11.60
C VAL A 115 -14.24 -3.93 -10.74
N ILE A 116 -14.38 -3.79 -9.42
CA ILE A 116 -13.28 -4.02 -8.47
C ILE A 116 -12.73 -5.42 -8.70
N GLY A 117 -11.44 -5.51 -9.04
CA GLY A 117 -10.78 -6.79 -9.29
C GLY A 117 -10.78 -7.27 -10.75
N GLN A 118 -11.37 -6.53 -11.70
CA GLN A 118 -11.33 -6.84 -13.14
C GLN A 118 -11.24 -5.57 -14.00
N ALA A 119 -10.39 -4.61 -13.62
CA ALA A 119 -10.27 -3.33 -14.32
C ALA A 119 -9.08 -3.27 -15.30
N SER A 120 -8.39 -4.38 -15.54
CA SER A 120 -7.30 -4.46 -16.52
C SER A 120 -7.80 -4.97 -17.88
N GLU A 121 -7.45 -4.22 -18.92
CA GLU A 121 -7.65 -4.59 -20.33
C GLU A 121 -6.53 -5.51 -20.83
N ASP A 122 -5.30 -5.31 -20.33
CA ASP A 122 -4.10 -6.02 -20.79
C ASP A 122 -3.95 -7.42 -20.18
N LEU A 123 -4.48 -7.64 -18.96
CA LEU A 123 -4.43 -8.92 -18.27
C LEU A 123 -5.78 -9.23 -17.61
N VAL A 124 -6.54 -10.12 -18.25
CA VAL A 124 -7.91 -10.44 -17.83
C VAL A 124 -7.96 -10.93 -16.38
N GLY A 125 -8.73 -10.23 -15.56
CA GLY A 125 -8.93 -10.52 -14.15
C GLY A 125 -7.91 -9.89 -13.20
N ALA A 126 -6.94 -9.11 -13.71
CA ALA A 126 -6.12 -8.26 -12.85
C ALA A 126 -6.96 -7.07 -12.29
N ALA A 127 -6.58 -6.59 -11.11
CA ALA A 127 -7.41 -5.68 -10.34
C ALA A 127 -7.48 -4.26 -10.93
N GLY A 128 -6.42 -3.85 -11.63
CA GLY A 128 -6.39 -2.61 -12.39
C GLY A 128 -5.09 -2.42 -13.16
N GLN A 129 -5.00 -1.29 -13.83
CA GLN A 129 -3.79 -0.85 -14.52
C GLN A 129 -3.73 0.68 -14.57
N THR A 130 -2.56 1.25 -14.88
CA THR A 130 -2.47 2.67 -15.23
C THR A 130 -3.18 2.97 -16.54
N THR A 131 -3.51 4.23 -16.77
CA THR A 131 -4.23 4.68 -17.97
C THR A 131 -3.62 4.20 -19.30
N THR A 132 -4.46 3.81 -20.26
CA THR A 132 -4.10 3.53 -21.65
C THR A 132 -4.29 4.76 -22.56
N ARG A 133 -4.73 5.89 -22.02
CA ARG A 133 -5.15 7.07 -22.80
C ARG A 133 -3.99 7.87 -23.41
N LEU A 134 -2.76 7.65 -22.96
CA LEU A 134 -1.58 8.36 -23.47
C LEU A 134 -0.87 7.52 -24.51
N GLU A 135 -0.90 7.98 -25.77
CA GLU A 135 -0.20 7.32 -26.86
C GLU A 135 1.32 7.28 -26.60
N GLY A 136 1.91 6.09 -26.79
CA GLY A 136 3.35 5.88 -26.62
C GLY A 136 3.81 5.67 -25.18
N LEU A 137 2.94 5.81 -24.18
CA LEU A 137 3.25 5.43 -22.80
C LEU A 137 2.73 4.01 -22.52
N ARG A 138 3.61 3.14 -21.99
CA ARG A 138 3.23 1.78 -21.59
C ARG A 138 2.39 1.78 -20.31
N THR A 139 1.68 0.69 -20.06
CA THR A 139 0.85 0.52 -18.85
C THR A 139 1.52 -0.34 -17.80
N LEU A 140 1.14 -0.13 -16.54
CA LEU A 140 1.48 -1.02 -15.42
C LEU A 140 0.24 -1.79 -15.00
N VAL A 141 0.27 -3.10 -15.21
CA VAL A 141 -0.79 -4.05 -14.84
C VAL A 141 -0.61 -4.51 -13.39
N MET A 142 -1.72 -4.53 -12.64
CA MET A 142 -1.72 -4.72 -11.18
C MET A 142 -2.70 -5.81 -10.72
N PRO A 143 -2.27 -7.08 -10.65
CA PRO A 143 -3.10 -8.15 -10.09
C PRO A 143 -3.07 -8.18 -8.55
N ASP A 144 -4.21 -8.53 -7.95
CA ASP A 144 -4.24 -9.10 -6.59
C ASP A 144 -3.57 -10.49 -6.57
N GLY A 145 -3.39 -11.19 -5.45
CA GLY A 145 -3.46 -10.74 -4.06
C GLY A 145 -2.41 -11.45 -3.20
N PRO A 146 -2.34 -11.22 -1.87
CA PRO A 146 -1.22 -11.68 -1.05
C PRO A 146 -0.97 -13.20 -0.98
N ALA A 147 -1.90 -14.02 -1.48
CA ALA A 147 -1.76 -15.48 -1.57
C ALA A 147 -1.46 -15.99 -2.99
N GLY A 148 -0.98 -15.13 -3.90
CA GLY A 148 -0.63 -15.45 -5.29
C GLY A 148 -1.39 -14.58 -6.29
N LEU A 149 -1.05 -14.65 -7.57
CA LEU A 149 -1.74 -13.85 -8.59
C LEU A 149 -3.22 -14.27 -8.70
N ARG A 150 -4.11 -13.30 -8.58
CA ARG A 150 -5.55 -13.41 -8.80
C ARG A 150 -5.84 -12.89 -10.20
N LEU A 151 -6.08 -13.82 -11.10
CA LEU A 151 -6.43 -13.61 -12.49
C LEU A 151 -7.69 -14.41 -12.83
N ALA A 152 -8.33 -14.13 -13.96
CA ALA A 152 -9.40 -15.00 -14.45
C ALA A 152 -8.79 -16.34 -14.87
N SER A 153 -9.20 -17.46 -14.26
CA SER A 153 -8.60 -18.77 -14.55
C SER A 153 -8.79 -19.23 -16.00
N LYS A 154 -9.90 -18.81 -16.62
CA LYS A 154 -10.24 -19.07 -18.02
C LYS A 154 -10.59 -17.78 -18.75
N VAL A 155 -10.02 -17.63 -19.93
CA VAL A 155 -10.20 -16.45 -20.79
C VAL A 155 -10.79 -16.89 -22.12
N GLY A 156 -11.85 -16.19 -22.52
CA GLY A 156 -12.45 -16.24 -23.84
C GLY A 156 -11.92 -15.10 -24.69
N VAL A 157 -11.84 -15.31 -26.00
CA VAL A 157 -11.51 -14.25 -26.95
C VAL A 157 -12.53 -14.28 -28.07
N ASP A 158 -13.08 -13.12 -28.40
CA ASP A 158 -13.92 -12.87 -29.58
C ASP A 158 -13.41 -11.62 -30.32
N ALA A 159 -14.20 -11.08 -31.24
CA ALA A 159 -13.87 -9.88 -32.02
C ALA A 159 -13.64 -8.61 -31.19
N ASP A 160 -14.23 -8.51 -30.00
CA ASP A 160 -14.11 -7.38 -29.07
C ASP A 160 -12.96 -7.59 -28.07
N GLY A 161 -12.17 -8.67 -28.22
CA GLY A 161 -10.96 -8.93 -27.44
C GLY A 161 -11.14 -10.00 -26.35
N PRO A 162 -10.19 -10.10 -25.41
CA PRO A 162 -10.21 -11.10 -24.35
C PRO A 162 -11.21 -10.74 -23.23
N PHE A 163 -11.85 -11.74 -22.61
CA PHE A 163 -12.81 -11.57 -21.53
C PHE A 163 -12.83 -12.78 -20.58
N PRO A 164 -13.20 -12.62 -19.31
CA PRO A 164 -13.26 -13.74 -18.37
C PRO A 164 -14.40 -14.70 -18.76
N VAL A 165 -14.11 -16.00 -18.73
CA VAL A 165 -15.12 -17.05 -18.97
C VAL A 165 -15.43 -17.78 -17.66
N GLY A 166 -16.70 -17.82 -17.28
CA GLY A 166 -17.16 -18.22 -15.94
C GLY A 166 -17.48 -16.99 -15.09
N ALA A 167 -18.32 -17.11 -14.06
CA ALA A 167 -18.73 -15.92 -13.31
C ALA A 167 -17.54 -15.32 -12.54
N ALA A 168 -17.34 -14.00 -12.67
CA ALA A 168 -16.39 -13.22 -11.86
C ALA A 168 -16.63 -13.35 -10.34
N PHE A 169 -17.83 -13.81 -9.97
CA PHE A 169 -18.32 -14.00 -8.60
C PHE A 169 -18.92 -15.41 -8.36
N GLU A 170 -18.39 -16.45 -9.00
CA GLU A 170 -18.90 -17.81 -8.76
C GLU A 170 -18.54 -18.29 -7.34
N GLY A 171 -19.58 -18.64 -6.55
CA GLY A 171 -19.48 -19.09 -5.16
C GLY A 171 -20.31 -18.24 -4.19
N LEU A 172 -20.10 -18.47 -2.89
CA LEU A 172 -20.84 -17.89 -1.75
C LEU A 172 -21.02 -16.35 -1.81
N PHE A 173 -20.17 -15.62 -2.54
CA PHE A 173 -20.19 -14.16 -2.62
C PHE A 173 -21.36 -13.58 -3.45
N ALA A 174 -21.72 -14.17 -4.60
CA ALA A 174 -22.84 -13.67 -5.39
C ALA A 174 -24.19 -13.95 -4.72
N GLU A 175 -24.31 -15.05 -3.96
CA GLU A 175 -25.52 -15.39 -3.20
C GLU A 175 -25.75 -14.49 -1.97
N LEU A 176 -24.72 -13.76 -1.53
CA LEU A 176 -24.75 -12.90 -0.34
C LEU A 176 -24.99 -11.42 -0.65
N LEU A 177 -24.99 -11.01 -1.92
CA LEU A 177 -25.14 -9.63 -2.34
C LEU A 177 -26.53 -9.40 -2.92
N ASP A 178 -27.17 -8.30 -2.53
CA ASP A 178 -28.42 -7.85 -3.14
C ASP A 178 -28.17 -7.20 -4.52
N GLU A 179 -29.25 -6.98 -5.28
CA GLU A 179 -29.17 -6.39 -6.61
C GLU A 179 -28.52 -4.98 -6.60
N GLU A 180 -28.72 -4.22 -5.52
CA GLU A 180 -28.13 -2.88 -5.35
C GLU A 180 -26.61 -2.96 -5.17
N SER A 181 -26.13 -3.92 -4.36
CA SER A 181 -24.69 -4.19 -4.19
C SER A 181 -24.04 -4.73 -5.46
N LEU A 182 -24.74 -5.58 -6.22
CA LEU A 182 -24.25 -6.08 -7.52
C LEU A 182 -24.15 -4.95 -8.55
N ALA A 183 -25.15 -4.06 -8.61
CA ALA A 183 -25.13 -2.88 -9.47
C ALA A 183 -24.01 -1.90 -9.08
N ALA A 184 -23.78 -1.69 -7.78
CA ALA A 184 -22.67 -0.87 -7.27
C ALA A 184 -21.29 -1.47 -7.62
N LEU A 185 -21.21 -2.79 -7.80
CA LEU A 185 -20.01 -3.48 -8.29
C LEU A 185 -19.92 -3.50 -9.84
N GLY A 186 -20.84 -2.86 -10.54
CA GLY A 186 -20.86 -2.76 -12.00
C GLY A 186 -21.38 -4.01 -12.73
N VAL A 187 -22.06 -4.93 -12.04
CA VAL A 187 -22.64 -6.14 -12.65
C VAL A 187 -24.01 -5.83 -13.26
N ASP A 188 -24.15 -6.02 -14.58
CA ASP A 188 -25.40 -5.79 -15.32
C ASP A 188 -26.00 -7.12 -15.81
N PRO A 189 -27.06 -7.64 -15.16
CA PRO A 189 -27.64 -8.94 -15.52
C PRO A 189 -28.41 -8.92 -16.84
N SER A 190 -28.63 -7.75 -17.46
CA SER A 190 -29.35 -7.61 -18.73
C SER A 190 -28.47 -7.85 -19.96
N VAL A 191 -27.13 -7.89 -19.79
CA VAL A 191 -26.17 -8.10 -20.88
C VAL A 191 -26.03 -9.59 -21.15
N ALA A 192 -26.30 -10.00 -22.39
CA ALA A 192 -26.12 -11.40 -22.80
C ALA A 192 -24.62 -11.80 -22.68
N PRO A 193 -24.31 -12.99 -22.14
CA PRO A 193 -22.94 -13.43 -21.99
C PRO A 193 -22.25 -13.58 -23.35
N ARG A 194 -21.04 -13.03 -23.46
CA ARG A 194 -20.19 -13.16 -24.66
C ARG A 194 -19.87 -14.64 -24.92
N VAL A 195 -19.89 -15.04 -26.19
CA VAL A 195 -19.56 -16.41 -26.62
C VAL A 195 -18.15 -16.39 -27.23
N PRO A 196 -17.18 -17.11 -26.65
CA PRO A 196 -15.81 -17.05 -27.11
C PRO A 196 -15.64 -17.79 -28.44
N GLU A 197 -14.86 -17.20 -29.36
CA GLU A 197 -14.37 -17.89 -30.57
C GLU A 197 -13.23 -18.86 -30.23
N ARG A 198 -12.40 -18.49 -29.25
CA ARG A 198 -11.35 -19.33 -28.68
C ARG A 198 -11.27 -19.13 -27.18
N THR A 199 -10.75 -20.13 -26.47
CA THR A 199 -10.51 -20.06 -25.03
C THR A 199 -9.12 -20.55 -24.67
N PHE A 200 -8.54 -20.00 -23.62
CA PHE A 200 -7.31 -20.49 -22.99
C PHE A 200 -7.40 -20.37 -21.47
N GLU A 201 -6.47 -21.04 -20.78
CA GLU A 201 -6.39 -21.05 -19.32
C GLU A 201 -5.12 -20.31 -18.86
N GLN A 202 -5.20 -19.67 -17.70
CA GLN A 202 -4.08 -18.91 -17.11
C GLN A 202 -4.07 -19.08 -15.57
N TRP A 203 -3.98 -20.33 -15.12
CA TRP A 203 -3.90 -20.66 -13.70
C TRP A 203 -2.61 -20.13 -13.07
N ALA A 204 -2.73 -19.55 -11.87
CA ALA A 204 -1.62 -19.10 -11.05
C ALA A 204 -1.52 -19.94 -9.76
N THR A 205 -0.36 -19.89 -9.11
CA THR A 205 -0.09 -20.64 -7.88
C THR A 205 -0.71 -19.95 -6.67
N ALA A 206 -1.51 -20.70 -5.89
CA ALA A 206 -1.93 -20.27 -4.56
C ALA A 206 -0.84 -20.60 -3.52
N ILE A 207 -0.15 -19.58 -3.01
CA ILE A 207 0.85 -19.70 -1.94
C ILE A 207 0.17 -19.62 -0.55
N PRO A 208 0.84 -20.06 0.54
CA PRO A 208 0.28 -19.92 1.88
C PRO A 208 -0.03 -18.47 2.25
N ILE A 209 -1.07 -18.28 3.07
CA ILE A 209 -1.48 -16.96 3.58
C ILE A 209 -0.36 -16.28 4.39
N GLY A 210 -0.40 -14.94 4.48
CA GLY A 210 0.62 -14.14 5.16
C GLY A 210 0.95 -14.62 6.57
N THR A 211 -0.05 -14.95 7.38
CA THR A 211 0.18 -15.45 8.75
C THR A 211 0.98 -16.76 8.76
N ALA A 212 0.71 -17.67 7.82
CA ALA A 212 1.43 -18.94 7.72
C ALA A 212 2.88 -18.73 7.25
N VAL A 213 3.10 -17.80 6.32
CA VAL A 213 4.45 -17.41 5.89
C VAL A 213 5.23 -16.82 7.07
N ALA A 214 4.63 -15.90 7.83
CA ALA A 214 5.26 -15.28 9.00
C ALA A 214 5.62 -16.28 10.10
N GLN A 215 4.82 -17.34 10.28
CA GLN A 215 5.09 -18.42 11.24
C GLN A 215 6.35 -19.25 10.95
N THR A 216 6.97 -19.06 9.78
CA THR A 216 8.29 -19.66 9.49
C THR A 216 9.43 -18.94 10.20
N TRP A 217 9.23 -17.69 10.64
CA TRP A 217 10.26 -16.81 11.21
C TRP A 217 11.51 -16.67 10.31
N ASN A 218 11.35 -16.90 9.00
CA ASN A 218 12.46 -16.98 8.06
C ASN A 218 12.21 -16.11 6.81
N PRO A 219 12.80 -14.90 6.75
CA PRO A 219 12.69 -14.00 5.59
C PRO A 219 13.11 -14.64 4.26
N GLU A 220 13.99 -15.65 4.26
CA GLU A 220 14.38 -16.35 3.03
C GLU A 220 13.27 -17.24 2.48
N VAL A 221 12.39 -17.78 3.33
CA VAL A 221 11.18 -18.49 2.87
C VAL A 221 10.20 -17.51 2.26
N ALA A 222 10.01 -16.34 2.87
CA ALA A 222 9.22 -15.25 2.29
C ALA A 222 9.78 -14.81 0.93
N ARG A 223 11.10 -14.69 0.80
CA ARG A 223 11.79 -14.39 -0.46
C ARG A 223 11.52 -15.44 -1.54
N ALA A 224 11.56 -16.72 -1.19
CA ALA A 224 11.27 -17.80 -2.15
C ALA A 224 9.84 -17.73 -2.70
N TYR A 225 8.85 -17.36 -1.88
CA TYR A 225 7.49 -17.11 -2.38
C TYR A 225 7.40 -15.86 -3.26
N GLY A 226 8.14 -14.80 -2.92
CA GLY A 226 8.24 -13.62 -3.77
C GLY A 226 8.86 -13.91 -5.14
N ASP A 227 9.92 -14.72 -5.19
CA ASP A 227 10.58 -15.19 -6.42
C ASP A 227 9.61 -16.00 -7.30
N LEU A 228 8.87 -16.95 -6.69
CA LEU A 228 7.84 -17.71 -7.39
C LEU A 228 6.81 -16.79 -8.07
N VAL A 229 6.27 -15.81 -7.33
CA VAL A 229 5.27 -14.89 -7.87
C VAL A 229 5.89 -13.94 -8.90
N GLY A 230 7.14 -13.48 -8.70
CA GLY A 230 7.87 -12.67 -9.67
C GLY A 230 8.02 -13.39 -11.02
N ALA A 231 8.32 -14.68 -11.02
CA ALA A 231 8.37 -15.49 -12.23
C ALA A 231 6.99 -15.61 -12.93
N GLU A 232 5.90 -15.78 -12.16
CA GLU A 232 4.55 -15.77 -12.72
C GLU A 232 4.17 -14.39 -13.29
N MET A 233 4.59 -13.30 -12.66
CA MET A 233 4.37 -11.95 -13.16
C MET A 233 5.05 -11.73 -14.51
N GLU A 234 6.28 -12.21 -14.70
CA GLU A 234 6.96 -12.19 -16.00
C GLU A 234 6.20 -13.00 -17.05
N HIS A 235 5.68 -14.16 -16.66
CA HIS A 235 4.93 -15.03 -17.56
C HIS A 235 3.62 -14.40 -18.04
N PHE A 236 2.88 -13.74 -17.14
CA PHE A 236 1.57 -13.15 -17.45
C PHE A 236 1.63 -11.67 -17.87
N GLY A 237 2.80 -11.03 -17.83
CA GLY A 237 2.94 -9.60 -18.17
C GLY A 237 2.43 -8.65 -17.08
N ALA A 238 2.39 -9.09 -15.83
CA ALA A 238 2.07 -8.23 -14.69
C ALA A 238 3.28 -7.37 -14.27
N HIS A 239 3.02 -6.20 -13.68
CA HIS A 239 4.06 -5.25 -13.30
C HIS A 239 4.12 -5.02 -11.79
N LEU A 240 2.97 -4.80 -11.15
CA LEU A 240 2.88 -4.52 -9.72
C LEU A 240 1.92 -5.50 -9.03
N TRP A 241 2.46 -6.41 -8.24
CA TRP A 241 1.63 -7.33 -7.46
C TRP A 241 1.10 -6.64 -6.21
N LEU A 242 -0.22 -6.67 -5.98
CA LEU A 242 -0.87 -6.01 -4.84
C LEU A 242 -0.69 -6.80 -3.53
N ALA A 243 0.56 -6.96 -3.13
CA ALA A 243 1.06 -7.69 -1.97
C ALA A 243 2.50 -7.22 -1.66
N PRO A 244 3.08 -7.54 -0.49
CA PRO A 244 2.43 -8.17 0.65
C PRO A 244 1.50 -7.20 1.39
N ALA A 245 0.49 -7.77 2.05
CA ALA A 245 -0.31 -7.09 3.06
C ALA A 245 0.27 -7.39 4.45
N PHE A 246 0.50 -6.38 5.29
CA PHE A 246 1.17 -6.60 6.59
C PHE A 246 0.82 -5.56 7.67
N ASN A 247 -0.41 -5.04 7.67
CA ASN A 247 -0.90 -4.29 8.82
C ASN A 247 -0.79 -5.14 10.11
N LEU A 248 -0.46 -4.51 11.24
CA LEU A 248 -0.27 -5.26 12.49
C LEU A 248 -1.56 -5.94 12.97
N HIS A 249 -1.44 -7.12 13.57
CA HIS A 249 -2.54 -7.80 14.25
C HIS A 249 -2.90 -7.09 15.57
N ARG A 250 -3.52 -5.91 15.51
CA ARG A 250 -3.93 -5.13 16.68
C ARG A 250 -4.95 -5.88 17.55
N THR A 251 -5.85 -6.62 16.91
CA THR A 251 -6.89 -7.43 17.55
C THR A 251 -7.03 -8.74 16.78
N ILE A 252 -7.32 -9.82 17.51
CA ILE A 252 -7.57 -11.14 16.91
C ILE A 252 -8.83 -11.17 16.03
N LEU A 253 -9.72 -10.18 16.17
CA LEU A 253 -11.02 -10.12 15.48
C LEU A 253 -10.95 -9.43 14.11
N CYS A 254 -9.80 -8.92 13.68
CA CYS A 254 -9.69 -8.32 12.37
C CYS A 254 -9.81 -9.40 11.28
N GLY A 255 -10.81 -9.26 10.40
CA GLY A 255 -11.15 -10.25 9.37
C GLY A 255 -10.05 -10.50 8.34
N ARG A 256 -9.07 -9.59 8.22
CA ARG A 256 -7.94 -9.69 7.28
C ARG A 256 -6.61 -10.08 7.94
N ASN A 257 -6.61 -10.49 9.21
CA ASN A 257 -5.39 -10.99 9.85
C ASN A 257 -4.76 -12.17 9.08
N PHE A 258 -5.56 -12.99 8.40
CA PHE A 258 -5.03 -14.14 7.65
C PHE A 258 -3.98 -13.75 6.60
N GLU A 259 -4.19 -12.64 5.88
CA GLU A 259 -3.27 -12.13 4.86
C GLU A 259 -2.19 -11.20 5.41
N TYR A 260 -2.34 -10.73 6.66
CA TYR A 260 -1.32 -10.00 7.40
C TYR A 260 -0.33 -10.96 8.10
N MET A 261 0.73 -10.39 8.69
CA MET A 261 1.91 -11.16 9.10
C MET A 261 2.01 -11.36 10.63
N SER A 262 1.98 -10.28 11.41
CA SER A 262 2.23 -10.36 12.86
C SER A 262 1.68 -9.16 13.63
N GLU A 263 1.58 -9.29 14.95
CA GLU A 263 1.42 -8.18 15.89
C GLU A 263 2.74 -7.42 16.12
N ASP A 264 3.89 -8.05 15.84
CA ASP A 264 5.22 -7.46 16.00
C ASP A 264 5.71 -6.79 14.70
N PRO A 265 6.08 -5.51 14.74
CA PRO A 265 6.49 -4.78 13.53
C PRO A 265 7.82 -5.23 12.95
N LEU A 266 8.73 -5.79 13.77
CA LEU A 266 10.01 -6.29 13.27
C LEU A 266 9.80 -7.55 12.44
N LEU A 267 9.05 -8.53 12.96
CA LEU A 267 8.70 -9.75 12.23
C LEU A 267 7.90 -9.42 10.97
N ALA A 268 6.85 -8.60 11.08
CA ALA A 268 6.03 -8.22 9.93
C ALA A 268 6.87 -7.52 8.84
N GLY A 269 7.69 -6.54 9.21
CA GLY A 269 8.55 -5.80 8.29
C GLY A 269 9.62 -6.67 7.63
N ARG A 270 10.28 -7.57 8.38
CA ARG A 270 11.32 -8.46 7.83
C ARG A 270 10.77 -9.49 6.86
N MET A 271 9.61 -10.07 7.17
CA MET A 271 8.96 -11.03 6.27
C MET A 271 8.46 -10.34 5.01
N ALA A 272 7.85 -9.16 5.13
CA ALA A 272 7.44 -8.37 3.97
C ALA A 272 8.63 -7.93 3.10
N ALA A 273 9.76 -7.52 3.70
CA ALA A 273 10.99 -7.20 2.97
C ALA A 273 11.54 -8.42 2.19
N GLY A 274 11.45 -9.62 2.77
CA GLY A 274 11.77 -10.87 2.07
C GLY A 274 10.95 -11.05 0.79
N ILE A 275 9.61 -10.96 0.89
CA ILE A 275 8.71 -11.04 -0.29
C ILE A 275 9.08 -9.97 -1.33
N THR A 276 9.26 -8.72 -0.90
CA THR A 276 9.66 -7.61 -1.78
C THR A 276 10.94 -7.91 -2.55
N HIS A 277 11.99 -8.42 -1.88
CA HIS A 277 13.24 -8.79 -2.54
C HIS A 277 13.08 -9.95 -3.53
N GLY A 278 12.20 -10.92 -3.24
CA GLY A 278 11.93 -12.03 -4.14
C GLY A 278 11.30 -11.56 -5.45
N VAL A 279 10.22 -10.78 -5.35
CA VAL A 279 9.50 -10.25 -6.53
C VAL A 279 10.40 -9.32 -7.34
N GLN A 280 11.09 -8.39 -6.66
CA GLN A 280 11.91 -7.36 -7.32
C GLN A 280 13.26 -7.90 -7.82
N ALA A 281 13.56 -9.18 -7.62
CA ALA A 281 14.67 -9.85 -8.31
C ALA A 281 14.37 -10.06 -9.80
N HIS A 282 13.08 -10.02 -10.20
CA HIS A 282 12.64 -10.14 -11.59
C HIS A 282 12.57 -8.76 -12.27
N PRO A 283 13.28 -8.55 -13.40
CA PRO A 283 13.29 -7.28 -14.11
C PRO A 283 11.89 -6.80 -14.47
N GLY A 284 11.58 -5.55 -14.12
CA GLY A 284 10.29 -4.92 -14.42
C GLY A 284 9.14 -5.35 -13.52
N ARG A 285 9.39 -6.13 -12.46
CA ARG A 285 8.38 -6.56 -11.49
C ARG A 285 8.56 -5.88 -10.15
N GLY A 286 7.44 -5.55 -9.53
CA GLY A 286 7.39 -4.85 -8.26
C GLY A 286 6.24 -5.31 -7.38
N VAL A 287 6.37 -5.00 -6.11
CA VAL A 287 5.31 -5.15 -5.12
C VAL A 287 4.60 -3.82 -4.89
N THR A 288 3.33 -3.90 -4.52
CA THR A 288 2.58 -2.81 -3.88
C THR A 288 2.31 -3.19 -2.43
N VAL A 289 3.14 -2.69 -1.52
CA VAL A 289 2.99 -2.97 -0.08
C VAL A 289 1.72 -2.32 0.48
N LYS A 290 0.93 -3.03 1.30
CA LYS A 290 -0.39 -2.54 1.74
C LYS A 290 -0.81 -2.93 3.17
N HIS A 291 -1.74 -2.22 3.80
CA HIS A 291 -2.34 -0.92 3.42
C HIS A 291 -1.74 0.15 4.32
N PHE A 292 -1.14 1.19 3.75
CA PHE A 292 -0.45 2.25 4.46
C PHE A 292 -1.43 3.35 4.90
N ALA A 293 -1.84 3.43 6.16
CA ALA A 293 -1.44 2.63 7.31
C ALA A 293 -2.63 2.47 8.27
N PHE A 294 -2.46 1.71 9.35
CA PHE A 294 -3.46 1.62 10.43
C PHE A 294 -4.80 0.95 10.05
N ASN A 295 -4.85 0.20 8.94
CA ASN A 295 -6.02 -0.58 8.54
C ASN A 295 -6.13 -1.90 9.32
N ASN A 296 -6.38 -1.80 10.62
CA ASN A 296 -6.39 -2.95 11.54
C ASN A 296 -7.80 -3.41 11.91
N GLN A 297 -8.85 -2.90 11.25
CA GLN A 297 -10.25 -3.25 11.49
C GLN A 297 -11.06 -3.15 10.19
N GLU A 298 -11.75 -4.22 9.82
CA GLU A 298 -12.59 -4.26 8.61
C GLU A 298 -13.93 -3.54 8.79
N THR A 299 -14.51 -3.65 9.98
CA THR A 299 -15.78 -2.98 10.30
C THR A 299 -15.66 -1.48 10.06
N ASN A 300 -16.45 -0.98 9.10
CA ASN A 300 -16.50 0.42 8.71
C ASN A 300 -15.16 1.00 8.20
N ARG A 301 -14.28 0.18 7.60
CA ARG A 301 -12.92 0.61 7.18
C ARG A 301 -12.87 1.84 6.26
N LEU A 302 -13.96 2.12 5.53
CA LEU A 302 -14.09 3.28 4.64
C LEU A 302 -14.38 4.61 5.37
N ASN A 303 -14.88 4.56 6.60
CA ASN A 303 -15.25 5.74 7.39
C ASN A 303 -14.62 5.73 8.79
N SER A 304 -13.93 4.66 9.17
CA SER A 304 -13.32 4.53 10.50
C SER A 304 -12.17 5.51 10.66
N ASN A 305 -12.08 6.16 11.82
CA ASN A 305 -10.98 7.04 12.18
C ASN A 305 -10.13 6.41 13.29
N SER A 306 -8.89 6.08 12.95
CA SER A 306 -7.91 5.52 13.88
C SER A 306 -7.24 6.67 14.64
N HIS A 307 -7.64 6.85 15.91
CA HIS A 307 -6.95 7.75 16.83
C HIS A 307 -5.68 7.09 17.35
N VAL A 308 -4.51 7.68 17.10
CA VAL A 308 -3.20 7.08 17.43
C VAL A 308 -2.16 8.15 17.78
N SER A 309 -1.45 7.94 18.89
CA SER A 309 -0.34 8.81 19.28
C SER A 309 0.85 8.67 18.33
N GLN A 310 1.67 9.72 18.23
CA GLN A 310 2.89 9.69 17.41
C GLN A 310 3.84 8.56 17.81
N ARG A 311 3.92 8.27 19.11
CA ARG A 311 4.77 7.17 19.61
C ARG A 311 4.26 5.83 19.12
N ALA A 312 2.98 5.51 19.33
CA ALA A 312 2.41 4.25 18.88
C ALA A 312 2.46 4.14 17.35
N ALA A 313 2.23 5.24 16.64
CA ALA A 313 2.36 5.29 15.18
C ALA A 313 3.77 4.90 14.73
N ARG A 314 4.80 5.55 15.26
CA ARG A 314 6.19 5.36 14.81
C ARG A 314 6.86 4.10 15.36
N ASP A 315 6.56 3.70 16.59
CA ASP A 315 7.19 2.52 17.23
C ASP A 315 6.53 1.21 16.79
N LEU A 316 5.24 1.23 16.40
CA LEU A 316 4.48 0.04 16.01
C LEU A 316 4.05 0.06 14.54
N TYR A 317 2.97 0.79 14.23
CA TYR A 317 2.24 0.59 12.98
C TYR A 317 3.07 0.96 11.75
N LEU A 318 3.72 2.13 11.78
CA LEU A 318 4.57 2.63 10.71
C LEU A 318 5.93 1.92 10.68
N ARG A 319 6.38 1.34 11.81
CA ARG A 319 7.69 0.70 11.92
C ARG A 319 7.87 -0.46 10.95
N SER A 320 6.82 -1.26 10.75
CA SER A 320 6.84 -2.35 9.78
C SER A 320 7.05 -1.86 8.34
N PHE A 321 6.36 -0.79 7.93
CA PHE A 321 6.54 -0.15 6.63
C PHE A 321 7.91 0.52 6.51
N GLU A 322 8.40 1.20 7.55
CA GLU A 322 9.75 1.80 7.56
C GLU A 322 10.82 0.74 7.28
N ILE A 323 10.71 -0.43 7.91
CA ILE A 323 11.63 -1.56 7.67
C ILE A 323 11.62 -1.94 6.19
N VAL A 324 10.45 -2.16 5.60
CA VAL A 324 10.34 -2.58 4.17
C VAL A 324 10.86 -1.50 3.24
N VAL A 325 10.53 -0.23 3.48
CA VAL A 325 11.02 0.90 2.68
C VAL A 325 12.55 0.98 2.74
N ARG A 326 13.14 0.96 3.94
CA ARG A 326 14.58 1.14 4.09
C ARG A 326 15.40 -0.08 3.66
N GLU A 327 14.86 -1.30 3.81
CA GLU A 327 15.59 -2.53 3.48
C GLU A 327 15.38 -2.99 2.04
N ALA A 328 14.17 -2.78 1.48
CA ALA A 328 13.79 -3.40 0.22
C ALA A 328 13.26 -2.44 -0.87
N GLN A 329 12.96 -1.17 -0.55
CA GLN A 329 12.47 -0.15 -1.50
C GLN A 329 11.39 -0.71 -2.44
N PRO A 330 10.16 -0.99 -1.93
CA PRO A 330 9.09 -1.50 -2.77
C PRO A 330 8.78 -0.52 -3.90
N HIS A 331 8.52 -1.00 -5.11
CA HIS A 331 8.22 -0.16 -6.26
C HIS A 331 6.91 0.61 -6.10
N ALA A 332 5.95 0.07 -5.35
CA ALA A 332 4.70 0.74 -5.03
C ALA A 332 4.26 0.51 -3.58
N LEU A 333 3.38 1.39 -3.10
CA LEU A 333 2.76 1.36 -1.79
C LEU A 333 1.30 1.80 -1.94
N MET A 334 0.38 1.10 -1.30
CA MET A 334 -1.05 1.38 -1.35
C MET A 334 -1.52 1.98 -0.04
N THR A 335 -2.17 3.14 -0.08
CA THR A 335 -2.74 3.74 1.14
C THR A 335 -3.97 2.98 1.61
N SER A 336 -4.33 3.11 2.88
CA SER A 336 -5.55 2.51 3.43
C SER A 336 -6.80 3.35 3.17
N TYR A 337 -7.97 2.74 3.36
CA TYR A 337 -9.25 3.45 3.31
C TYR A 337 -9.48 4.40 4.49
N ASN A 338 -9.06 3.99 5.69
CA ASN A 338 -9.43 4.65 6.93
C ASN A 338 -8.81 6.06 7.08
N LEU A 339 -9.34 6.80 8.05
CA LEU A 339 -8.75 8.02 8.54
C LEU A 339 -7.76 7.72 9.67
N VAL A 340 -6.81 8.63 9.86
CA VAL A 340 -5.89 8.66 11.00
C VAL A 340 -5.93 10.07 11.58
N ASN A 341 -6.31 10.17 12.85
CA ASN A 341 -6.48 11.45 13.55
C ASN A 341 -7.30 12.48 12.73
N GLY A 342 -8.33 12.01 12.00
CA GLY A 342 -9.28 12.85 11.26
C GLY A 342 -8.96 13.11 9.79
N VAL A 343 -7.86 12.59 9.25
CA VAL A 343 -7.47 12.76 7.83
C VAL A 343 -7.37 11.39 7.15
N HIS A 344 -7.94 11.24 5.96
CA HIS A 344 -7.76 10.02 5.16
C HIS A 344 -6.28 9.76 4.89
N THR A 345 -5.84 8.51 4.97
CA THR A 345 -4.41 8.22 4.74
C THR A 345 -3.95 8.56 3.32
N SER A 346 -4.85 8.51 2.33
CA SER A 346 -4.58 8.96 0.96
C SER A 346 -4.44 10.47 0.81
N GLU A 347 -4.98 11.25 1.76
CA GLU A 347 -5.01 12.72 1.75
C GLU A 347 -4.04 13.34 2.77
N SER A 348 -3.19 12.53 3.42
CA SER A 348 -2.28 12.98 4.46
C SER A 348 -0.88 13.26 3.91
N ALA A 349 -0.59 14.54 3.61
CA ALA A 349 0.75 14.96 3.19
C ALA A 349 1.83 14.67 4.27
N GLU A 350 1.44 14.69 5.54
CA GLU A 350 2.32 14.30 6.65
C GLU A 350 2.75 12.82 6.58
N LEU A 351 1.83 11.91 6.21
CA LEU A 351 2.18 10.52 6.00
C LEU A 351 2.99 10.32 4.71
N LEU A 352 2.56 10.94 3.61
CA LEU A 352 3.03 10.61 2.26
C LEU A 352 4.28 11.38 1.83
N GLU A 353 4.37 12.67 2.11
CA GLU A 353 5.57 13.46 1.81
C GLU A 353 6.53 13.49 3.00
N THR A 354 6.06 13.86 4.20
CA THR A 354 6.97 14.05 5.34
C THR A 354 7.54 12.73 5.88
N ILE A 355 6.69 11.80 6.34
CA ILE A 355 7.18 10.54 6.92
C ILE A 355 7.77 9.64 5.83
N LEU A 356 6.97 9.32 4.81
CA LEU A 356 7.35 8.30 3.83
C LEU A 356 8.51 8.76 2.93
N ARG A 357 8.53 10.01 2.46
CA ARG A 357 9.56 10.47 1.51
C ARG A 357 10.70 11.22 2.19
N GLU A 358 10.41 12.26 2.97
CA GLU A 358 11.46 13.08 3.58
C GLU A 358 12.23 12.31 4.66
N GLU A 359 11.56 11.59 5.55
CA GLU A 359 12.26 10.86 6.62
C GLU A 359 12.77 9.49 6.16
N TRP A 360 11.99 8.72 5.39
CA TRP A 360 12.36 7.34 5.04
C TRP A 360 13.06 7.23 3.69
N GLY A 361 12.93 8.21 2.81
CA GLY A 361 13.55 8.20 1.48
C GLY A 361 12.86 7.23 0.52
N TYR A 362 11.54 7.12 0.60
CA TYR A 362 10.78 6.29 -0.33
C TYR A 362 10.81 6.84 -1.75
N GLN A 363 11.21 5.99 -2.70
CA GLN A 363 11.39 6.36 -4.11
C GLN A 363 10.32 5.77 -5.03
N GLY A 364 9.42 4.94 -4.51
CA GLY A 364 8.39 4.28 -5.30
C GLY A 364 7.15 5.15 -5.54
N LEU A 365 6.16 4.51 -6.15
CA LEU A 365 4.83 5.02 -6.42
C LEU A 365 3.91 4.83 -5.19
N VAL A 366 3.02 5.77 -4.93
CA VAL A 366 1.92 5.65 -3.98
C VAL A 366 0.62 5.61 -4.77
N MET A 367 -0.22 4.63 -4.47
CA MET A 367 -1.57 4.53 -5.00
C MET A 367 -2.59 4.47 -3.87
N THR A 368 -3.85 4.79 -4.14
CA THR A 368 -4.94 4.50 -3.20
C THR A 368 -5.27 3.01 -3.20
N ASP A 369 -5.95 2.55 -2.15
CA ASP A 369 -6.85 1.39 -2.28
C ASP A 369 -7.98 1.71 -3.29
N TRP A 370 -8.85 0.75 -3.62
CA TRP A 370 -9.91 0.94 -4.62
C TRP A 370 -11.05 1.83 -4.08
N VAL A 371 -10.89 3.15 -4.20
CA VAL A 371 -11.86 4.14 -3.73
C VAL A 371 -12.97 4.30 -4.76
N VAL A 372 -14.11 3.69 -4.48
CA VAL A 372 -15.29 3.62 -5.35
C VAL A 372 -16.43 4.41 -4.71
N ASP A 373 -17.09 5.23 -5.52
CA ASP A 373 -18.21 6.07 -5.08
C ASP A 373 -19.40 5.18 -4.67
N GLY A 374 -20.08 5.52 -3.58
CA GLY A 374 -21.16 4.72 -3.02
C GLY A 374 -20.75 3.61 -2.05
N MET A 375 -19.47 3.24 -1.95
CA MET A 375 -19.00 2.33 -0.88
C MET A 375 -18.87 3.05 0.48
N THR A 376 -18.65 4.37 0.45
CA THR A 376 -18.46 5.20 1.64
C THR A 376 -19.80 5.73 2.13
N ARG A 377 -19.96 5.84 3.46
CA ARG A 377 -21.21 6.32 4.04
C ARG A 377 -21.27 7.84 3.93
N THR A 378 -22.39 8.38 3.47
CA THR A 378 -22.58 9.83 3.35
C THR A 378 -23.01 10.51 4.65
N ASP A 379 -23.39 9.74 5.67
CA ASP A 379 -23.77 10.23 7.01
C ASP A 379 -22.61 10.26 8.02
N ALA A 380 -21.38 9.94 7.57
CA ALA A 380 -20.20 9.95 8.42
C ALA A 380 -19.72 11.39 8.73
N PRO A 381 -19.07 11.63 9.89
CA PRO A 381 -18.55 12.97 10.25
C PRO A 381 -17.48 13.52 9.31
N HIS A 382 -16.78 12.64 8.59
CA HIS A 382 -15.75 13.00 7.63
C HIS A 382 -16.22 12.62 6.22
N PRO A 383 -16.05 13.51 5.23
CA PRO A 383 -16.38 13.19 3.85
C PRO A 383 -15.45 12.11 3.30
N ARG A 384 -15.88 11.45 2.23
CA ARG A 384 -15.02 10.48 1.52
C ARG A 384 -13.76 11.13 0.98
N ALA A 385 -12.69 10.35 0.88
CA ALA A 385 -11.51 10.75 0.14
C ALA A 385 -11.85 11.06 -1.33
N THR A 386 -11.18 12.05 -1.91
CA THR A 386 -11.39 12.50 -3.29
C THR A 386 -10.09 12.54 -4.07
N ALA A 387 -10.18 12.34 -5.39
CA ALA A 387 -9.01 12.36 -6.25
C ALA A 387 -8.21 13.67 -6.13
N PRO A 388 -8.81 14.88 -6.20
CA PRO A 388 -8.02 16.12 -6.12
C PRO A 388 -7.26 16.29 -4.79
N ALA A 389 -7.89 15.98 -3.66
CA ALA A 389 -7.25 16.08 -2.34
C ALA A 389 -6.15 15.02 -2.16
N THR A 390 -6.37 13.82 -2.69
CA THR A 390 -5.40 12.72 -2.69
C THR A 390 -4.15 13.07 -3.51
N ILE A 391 -4.32 13.57 -4.74
CA ILE A 391 -3.21 14.02 -5.59
C ILE A 391 -2.44 15.18 -4.94
N LYS A 392 -3.17 16.14 -4.36
CA LYS A 392 -2.55 17.25 -3.65
C LYS A 392 -1.68 16.79 -2.47
N ALA A 393 -2.10 15.74 -1.76
CA ALA A 393 -1.39 15.23 -0.59
C ALA A 393 -0.13 14.41 -0.91
N GLY A 394 0.15 14.10 -2.18
CA GLY A 394 1.31 13.29 -2.56
C GLY A 394 1.03 11.80 -2.76
N ASN A 395 -0.24 11.41 -2.92
CA ASN A 395 -0.58 10.11 -3.50
C ASN A 395 -0.68 10.28 -5.02
N GLU A 396 -0.02 9.42 -5.79
CA GLU A 396 0.17 9.67 -7.22
C GLU A 396 -0.87 9.01 -8.12
N LEU A 397 -1.43 7.89 -7.70
CA LEU A 397 -2.33 7.10 -8.53
C LEU A 397 -3.62 6.78 -7.76
N PHE A 398 -4.68 7.50 -8.11
CA PHE A 398 -6.00 7.27 -7.56
C PHE A 398 -6.67 6.10 -8.28
N MET A 399 -6.91 5.01 -7.54
CA MET A 399 -7.43 3.74 -8.03
C MET A 399 -8.88 3.53 -7.57
N PRO A 400 -9.73 2.92 -8.42
CA PRO A 400 -9.47 2.58 -9.82
C PRO A 400 -9.58 3.79 -10.78
N GLY A 401 -10.14 4.91 -10.30
CA GLY A 401 -10.45 6.08 -11.12
C GLY A 401 -11.78 5.96 -11.87
N CYS A 402 -12.39 7.10 -12.17
CA CYS A 402 -13.55 7.22 -13.05
C CYS A 402 -13.62 8.63 -13.68
N GLU A 403 -14.58 8.84 -14.59
CA GLU A 403 -14.74 10.15 -15.25
C GLU A 403 -15.09 11.26 -14.25
N ASN A 404 -15.86 10.96 -13.20
CA ASN A 404 -16.16 11.94 -12.15
C ASN A 404 -14.91 12.37 -11.38
N ASP A 405 -13.96 11.45 -11.14
CA ASP A 405 -12.69 11.78 -10.49
C ASP A 405 -11.84 12.69 -11.38
N ARG A 406 -11.82 12.42 -12.69
CA ARG A 406 -11.13 13.26 -13.67
C ARG A 406 -11.72 14.66 -13.75
N GLN A 407 -13.05 14.77 -13.81
CA GLN A 407 -13.73 16.06 -13.80
C GLN A 407 -13.48 16.82 -12.49
N ALA A 408 -13.42 16.13 -11.35
CA ALA A 408 -13.08 16.75 -10.08
C ALA A 408 -11.66 17.32 -10.06
N ILE A 409 -10.67 16.61 -10.65
CA ILE A 409 -9.29 17.11 -10.79
C ILE A 409 -9.26 18.36 -11.65
N LEU A 410 -9.93 18.31 -12.81
CA LEU A 410 -9.99 19.44 -13.73
C LEU A 410 -10.70 20.67 -13.13
N ALA A 411 -11.78 20.47 -12.37
CA ALA A 411 -12.46 21.54 -11.63
C ALA A 411 -11.55 22.17 -10.56
N ALA A 412 -10.79 21.35 -9.83
CA ALA A 412 -9.82 21.81 -8.85
C ALA A 412 -8.66 22.61 -9.46
N LEU A 413 -8.20 22.24 -10.66
CA LEU A 413 -7.20 23.00 -11.43
C LEU A 413 -7.73 24.37 -11.90
N ARG A 414 -8.99 24.41 -12.34
CA ARG A 414 -9.63 25.64 -12.82
C ARG A 414 -10.07 26.57 -11.68
N GLY A 415 -10.02 26.10 -10.43
CA GLY A 415 -10.47 26.86 -9.27
C GLY A 415 -11.98 27.13 -9.29
N GLU A 416 -12.77 26.17 -9.77
CA GLU A 416 -14.22 26.29 -9.86
C GLU A 416 -14.88 26.39 -8.48
N GLU A 417 -15.99 27.14 -8.41
CA GLU A 417 -16.80 27.27 -7.21
C GLU A 417 -17.41 25.90 -6.84
N GLY A 418 -17.01 25.35 -5.68
CA GLY A 418 -17.41 24.02 -5.22
C GLY A 418 -16.30 22.96 -5.27
N ALA A 419 -15.11 23.28 -5.81
CA ALA A 419 -13.95 22.40 -5.68
C ALA A 419 -13.54 22.23 -4.20
N ILE A 420 -13.35 20.98 -3.78
CA ILE A 420 -13.03 20.64 -2.37
C ILE A 420 -11.65 21.15 -1.96
N VAL A 421 -10.71 21.17 -2.91
CA VAL A 421 -9.36 21.72 -2.75
C VAL A 421 -8.96 22.50 -4.00
N ALA A 422 -8.09 23.48 -3.85
CA ALA A 422 -7.37 24.08 -4.98
C ALA A 422 -6.17 23.20 -5.35
N LEU A 423 -6.02 22.85 -6.62
CA LEU A 423 -4.89 22.08 -7.14
C LEU A 423 -4.13 22.93 -8.16
N SER A 424 -2.81 23.04 -8.01
CA SER A 424 -1.98 23.67 -9.03
C SER A 424 -1.55 22.66 -10.09
N ARG A 425 -1.26 23.16 -11.29
CA ARG A 425 -0.72 22.34 -12.37
C ARG A 425 0.67 21.76 -12.02
N GLU A 426 1.47 22.47 -11.23
CA GLU A 426 2.78 21.99 -10.75
C GLU A 426 2.63 20.78 -9.81
N GLU A 427 1.69 20.83 -8.86
CA GLU A 427 1.37 19.70 -7.97
C GLU A 427 0.92 18.48 -8.79
N LEU A 428 0.02 18.68 -9.76
CA LEU A 428 -0.45 17.59 -10.62
C LEU A 428 0.67 17.02 -11.49
N ALA A 429 1.47 17.87 -12.13
CA ALA A 429 2.59 17.45 -12.97
C ALA A 429 3.65 16.69 -12.17
N LYS A 430 3.92 17.09 -10.92
CA LYS A 430 4.82 16.36 -10.01
C LYS A 430 4.33 14.94 -9.75
N GLN A 431 3.03 14.75 -9.48
CA GLN A 431 2.49 13.41 -9.25
C GLN A 431 2.44 12.57 -10.53
N ALA A 432 2.02 13.15 -11.65
CA ALA A 432 2.06 12.50 -12.95
C ALA A 432 3.50 12.07 -13.33
N ALA A 433 4.51 12.89 -13.04
CA ALA A 433 5.91 12.57 -13.30
C ALA A 433 6.39 11.37 -12.49
N ARG A 434 5.91 11.20 -11.25
CA ARG A 434 6.20 10.01 -10.44
C ARG A 434 5.55 8.75 -11.03
N VAL A 435 4.32 8.84 -11.55
CA VAL A 435 3.68 7.73 -12.30
C VAL A 435 4.52 7.38 -13.53
N VAL A 436 4.84 8.35 -14.38
CA VAL A 436 5.65 8.17 -15.60
C VAL A 436 7.00 7.56 -15.29
N ARG A 437 7.69 8.04 -14.25
CA ARG A 437 8.97 7.46 -13.81
C ARG A 437 8.83 5.98 -13.47
N MET A 438 7.77 5.60 -12.75
CA MET A 438 7.54 4.20 -12.39
C MET A 438 7.20 3.35 -13.63
N VAL A 439 6.39 3.89 -14.55
CA VAL A 439 6.11 3.25 -15.85
C VAL A 439 7.41 2.96 -16.59
N TRP A 440 8.27 3.97 -16.77
CA TRP A 440 9.54 3.80 -17.46
C TRP A 440 10.48 2.82 -16.76
N GLN A 441 10.46 2.79 -15.43
CA GLN A 441 11.28 1.88 -14.64
C GLN A 441 10.84 0.42 -14.82
N LEU A 442 9.54 0.13 -14.89
CA LEU A 442 9.03 -1.24 -14.88
C LEU A 442 8.64 -1.79 -16.27
N ALA A 443 8.04 -0.94 -17.10
CA ALA A 443 7.58 -1.31 -18.44
C ALA A 443 8.53 -0.87 -19.55
N GLY A 444 9.45 0.05 -19.26
CA GLY A 444 10.32 0.69 -20.26
C GLY A 444 9.71 1.95 -20.86
N ARG A 445 10.49 2.63 -21.70
CA ARG A 445 10.05 3.80 -22.47
C ARG A 445 9.32 3.44 -23.75
#